data_AF-D5U8F6-F1
#
_entry.id   AF-D5U8F6-F1
#
_cell.length_a   1.000
_cell.length_b   1.000
_cell.length_c   1.000
_cell.angle_alpha   90.00
_cell.angle_beta   90.00
_cell.angle_gamma   90.00
#
_symmetry.space_group_name_H-M   'P 1'
#
loop_
_entity.id
_entity.type
_entity.pdbx_description
1 polymer ?
#
loop_
_entity_poly.entity_id
_entity_poly.type
_entity_poly.pdbx_seq_one_letter_code
_entity_poly.pdbx_strand_id
1 'polypeptide(L)'
;MDYNNVRLYEIASMLSPSVYETVFYSQYQGRSDKDAIILDDETFERCYVSDNVYKNFLFSNSSRLGKSVDYIGVNQMHSSIIEDMYISDVQIKIKLNDIALTNLANTLIELKSMNKSIEPFYITLIFNGINYYANNCLDENEKLIPVDEGVINSIYCQDQLAFVNDKHIDIVISTQSANSNRLRYMIINCHNIDVIESAKDVWKNTFKNDFSMLYEYFINLRKSNNLIMEGSVYKNIISGYERFMDDFIDLDDLDDL
;
A
#
# COMPACT_ATOMS: atom_id res chain seq x y z
N MET A 1 -15.08 10.64 4.88
CA MET A 1 -15.02 10.04 6.23
C MET A 1 -13.78 10.61 6.89
N ASP A 2 -13.91 11.23 8.07
CA ASP A 2 -12.75 11.61 8.88
C ASP A 2 -12.08 10.34 9.40
N TYR A 3 -11.18 9.78 8.59
CA TYR A 3 -10.20 8.81 9.06
C TYR A 3 -9.19 9.58 9.90
N ASN A 4 -9.53 9.83 11.17
CA ASN A 4 -8.50 10.05 12.17
C ASN A 4 -7.62 8.79 12.11
N ASN A 5 -6.48 8.92 11.44
CA ASN A 5 -5.40 7.95 11.41
C ASN A 5 -5.12 7.54 12.86
N VAL A 6 -5.68 6.43 13.32
CA VAL A 6 -5.09 5.64 14.41
C VAL A 6 -3.89 5.00 13.72
N ARG A 7 -2.73 5.61 13.96
CA ARG A 7 -1.56 5.50 13.10
C ARG A 7 -0.95 4.12 13.29
N LEU A 8 -0.69 3.38 12.21
CA LEU A 8 0.12 2.14 12.23
C LEU A 8 1.43 2.25 13.03
N TYR A 9 1.97 3.46 13.19
CA TYR A 9 3.10 3.79 14.06
C TYR A 9 2.90 3.40 15.54
N GLU A 10 1.67 3.36 16.04
CA GLU A 10 1.34 2.99 17.44
C GLU A 10 1.41 1.47 17.66
N ILE A 11 1.21 0.66 16.61
CA ILE A 11 1.25 -0.81 16.68
C ILE A 11 2.62 -1.36 16.25
N ALA A 12 3.36 -0.64 15.41
CA ALA A 12 4.68 -1.07 14.93
C ALA A 12 5.69 -1.31 16.09
N SER A 13 5.64 -0.49 17.14
CA SER A 13 6.45 -0.67 18.36
C SER A 13 6.10 -1.94 19.14
N MET A 14 4.85 -2.40 19.05
CA MET A 14 4.37 -3.63 19.69
C MET A 14 4.83 -4.91 18.97
N LEU A 15 5.35 -4.78 17.74
CA LEU A 15 5.71 -5.92 16.88
C LEU A 15 7.22 -6.13 16.76
N SER A 16 8.01 -5.06 16.81
CA SER A 16 9.47 -5.18 16.94
C SER A 16 10.10 -3.86 17.40
N PRO A 17 10.65 -3.78 18.64
CA PRO A 17 11.38 -2.62 19.12
C PRO A 17 12.55 -2.24 18.19
N SER A 18 13.20 -3.25 17.60
CA SER A 18 14.42 -3.10 16.80
C SER A 18 14.23 -2.31 15.50
N VAL A 19 13.03 -2.26 14.93
CA VAL A 19 12.79 -1.61 13.64
C VAL A 19 12.30 -0.20 13.79
N TYR A 20 11.49 0.02 14.82
CA TYR A 20 11.23 1.37 15.24
C TYR A 20 12.56 2.04 15.61
N GLU A 21 13.40 1.40 16.42
CA GLU A 21 14.76 1.87 16.68
C GLU A 21 15.58 2.05 15.39
N THR A 22 15.59 1.11 14.44
CA THR A 22 16.40 1.25 13.22
C THR A 22 15.92 2.38 12.29
N VAL A 23 14.61 2.48 12.06
CA VAL A 23 14.00 3.56 11.25
C VAL A 23 14.17 4.89 11.97
N PHE A 24 13.95 4.94 13.29
CA PHE A 24 14.14 6.11 14.12
C PHE A 24 15.62 6.55 14.18
N TYR A 25 16.56 5.67 14.49
CA TYR A 25 18.01 5.96 14.47
C TYR A 25 18.48 6.43 13.09
N SER A 26 17.94 5.91 11.99
CA SER A 26 18.26 6.41 10.64
C SER A 26 17.82 7.86 10.40
N GLN A 27 16.76 8.34 11.08
CA GLN A 27 16.34 9.75 11.06
C GLN A 27 17.26 10.65 11.87
N TYR A 28 17.76 10.15 13.00
CA TYR A 28 18.53 10.94 13.96
C TYR A 28 20.05 10.76 13.81
N GLN A 29 20.54 9.85 12.98
CA GLN A 29 21.98 9.74 12.63
C GLN A 29 22.55 11.00 11.96
N GLY A 30 21.70 11.91 11.47
CA GLY A 30 22.11 13.25 11.03
C GLY A 30 22.24 14.29 12.15
N ARG A 31 21.90 13.96 13.40
CA ARG A 31 22.07 14.83 14.57
C ARG A 31 23.19 14.28 15.45
N SER A 32 24.13 15.16 15.79
CA SER A 32 25.44 14.88 16.38
C SER A 32 25.45 14.35 17.81
N ASP A 33 24.31 13.99 18.39
CA ASP A 33 24.22 13.74 19.83
C ASP A 33 23.90 12.27 20.04
N LYS A 34 24.96 11.46 20.08
CA LYS A 34 24.93 10.00 20.28
C LYS A 34 24.65 9.56 21.72
N ASP A 35 24.43 10.50 22.63
CA ASP A 35 24.22 10.19 24.04
C ASP A 35 22.79 10.51 24.45
N ALA A 36 22.08 9.44 24.83
CA ALA A 36 20.76 9.41 25.44
C ALA A 36 19.56 9.85 24.57
N ILE A 37 19.01 8.90 23.80
CA ILE A 37 17.55 8.86 23.60
C ILE A 37 17.02 7.74 24.50
N ILE A 38 16.46 8.13 25.64
CA ILE A 38 15.60 7.25 26.45
C ILE A 38 14.24 7.27 25.77
N LEU A 39 13.79 6.12 25.27
CA LEU A 39 12.45 5.94 24.71
C LEU A 39 11.43 6.00 25.86
N ASP A 40 10.95 7.19 26.20
CA ASP A 40 9.81 7.37 27.09
C ASP A 40 8.49 7.48 26.30
N ASP A 41 7.37 7.21 26.98
CA ASP A 41 6.01 7.23 26.39
C ASP A 41 5.67 8.57 25.70
N GLU A 42 6.27 9.68 26.16
CA GLU A 42 6.10 11.01 25.57
C GLU A 42 6.85 11.18 24.23
N THR A 43 7.95 10.44 24.04
CA THR A 43 8.65 10.33 22.76
C THR A 43 7.86 9.48 21.78
N PHE A 44 7.19 8.40 22.22
CA PHE A 44 6.36 7.53 21.37
C PHE A 44 5.22 8.27 20.66
N GLU A 45 4.53 9.20 21.34
CA GLU A 45 3.45 10.00 20.72
C GLU A 45 3.97 11.00 19.67
N ARG A 46 5.26 11.35 19.70
CA ARG A 46 5.87 12.42 18.87
C ARG A 46 6.58 11.94 17.61
N CYS A 47 6.73 10.64 17.41
CA CYS A 47 7.57 10.11 16.33
C CYS A 47 6.77 9.81 15.06
N TYR A 48 6.54 10.85 14.28
CA TYR A 48 6.16 10.70 12.89
C TYR A 48 7.36 10.22 12.08
N VAL A 49 7.30 9.02 11.49
CA VAL A 49 8.31 8.62 10.50
C VAL A 49 8.10 9.47 9.24
N SER A 50 9.05 10.34 8.89
CA SER A 50 8.98 11.10 7.65
C SER A 50 8.82 10.16 6.45
N ASP A 51 7.85 10.45 5.59
CA ASP A 51 7.60 9.70 4.35
C ASP A 51 8.89 9.48 3.53
N ASN A 52 9.80 10.45 3.49
CA ASN A 52 11.07 10.34 2.78
C ASN A 52 12.00 9.26 3.37
N VAL A 53 12.02 9.13 4.70
CA VAL A 53 12.85 8.13 5.38
C VAL A 53 12.29 6.74 5.14
N TYR A 54 10.97 6.59 5.21
CA TYR A 54 10.33 5.31 4.92
C TYR A 54 10.48 4.91 3.45
N LYS A 55 10.36 5.87 2.52
CA LYS A 55 10.68 5.65 1.09
C LYS A 55 12.15 5.22 0.89
N ASN A 56 13.10 5.82 1.61
CA ASN A 56 14.51 5.40 1.56
C ASN A 56 14.71 3.99 2.13
N PHE A 57 13.99 3.62 3.18
CA PHE A 57 13.99 2.26 3.72
C PHE A 57 13.47 1.24 2.70
N LEU A 58 12.35 1.53 2.03
CA LEU A 58 11.80 0.70 0.96
C LEU A 58 12.79 0.58 -0.21
N PHE A 59 13.38 1.70 -0.62
CA PHE A 59 14.38 1.73 -1.69
C PHE A 59 15.61 0.88 -1.34
N SER A 60 16.13 1.01 -0.12
CA SER A 60 17.29 0.25 0.37
C SER A 60 17.02 -1.26 0.46
N ASN A 61 15.74 -1.67 0.51
CA ASN A 61 15.31 -3.06 0.55
C ASN A 61 14.63 -3.53 -0.74
N SER A 62 14.62 -2.72 -1.79
CA SER A 62 13.92 -3.01 -3.05
C SER A 62 14.35 -4.34 -3.69
N SER A 63 15.63 -4.72 -3.58
CA SER A 63 16.12 -6.00 -4.09
C SER A 63 15.54 -7.21 -3.33
N ARG A 64 15.29 -7.07 -2.02
CA ARG A 64 14.67 -8.11 -1.18
C ARG A 64 13.16 -8.17 -1.38
N LEU A 65 12.52 -7.02 -1.57
CA LEU A 65 11.08 -6.93 -1.78
C LEU A 65 10.70 -7.26 -3.24
N GLY A 66 11.63 -7.13 -4.18
CA GLY A 66 11.39 -7.38 -5.60
C GLY A 66 10.20 -6.56 -6.11
N LYS A 67 9.27 -7.22 -6.80
CA LYS A 67 8.06 -6.57 -7.33
C LYS A 67 7.08 -6.12 -6.23
N SER A 68 7.16 -6.70 -5.03
CA SER A 68 6.20 -6.37 -3.96
C SER A 68 6.29 -4.92 -3.50
N VAL A 69 7.46 -4.28 -3.58
CA VAL A 69 7.65 -2.87 -3.20
C VAL A 69 6.73 -1.89 -3.93
N ASP A 70 6.16 -2.29 -5.07
CA ASP A 70 5.22 -1.47 -5.83
C ASP A 70 3.79 -1.50 -5.27
N TYR A 71 3.49 -2.42 -4.35
CA TYR A 71 2.17 -2.67 -3.79
C TYR A 71 2.16 -2.64 -2.26
N ILE A 72 3.27 -2.95 -1.63
CA ILE A 72 3.42 -2.90 -0.17
C ILE A 72 4.35 -1.75 0.23
N GLY A 73 4.00 -1.12 1.34
CA GLY A 73 4.58 0.13 1.82
C GLY A 73 3.91 1.34 1.18
N VAL A 74 3.75 2.42 1.95
CA VAL A 74 3.15 3.69 1.49
C VAL A 74 1.69 3.51 1.03
N ASN A 75 0.96 2.56 1.61
CA ASN A 75 -0.49 2.37 1.45
C ASN A 75 -0.99 2.25 0.00
N GLN A 76 -0.22 1.64 -0.90
CA GLN A 76 -0.56 1.55 -2.33
C GLN A 76 -1.86 0.77 -2.60
N MET A 77 -2.15 -0.23 -1.77
CA MET A 77 -3.34 -1.08 -1.87
C MET A 77 -4.54 -0.55 -1.07
N HIS A 78 -4.48 0.68 -0.57
CA HIS A 78 -5.58 1.30 0.15
C HIS A 78 -6.91 1.19 -0.62
N SER A 79 -7.99 0.93 0.10
CA SER A 79 -9.35 0.70 -0.43
C SER A 79 -9.53 -0.58 -1.25
N SER A 80 -8.50 -1.40 -1.45
CA SER A 80 -8.66 -2.70 -2.11
C SER A 80 -9.52 -3.62 -1.27
N ILE A 81 -10.30 -4.50 -1.90
CA ILE A 81 -11.14 -5.48 -1.18
C ILE A 81 -10.43 -6.83 -1.19
N ILE A 82 -10.32 -7.47 -0.02
CA ILE A 82 -9.86 -8.86 0.08
C ILE A 82 -10.97 -9.77 -0.43
N GLU A 83 -10.82 -10.33 -1.62
CA GLU A 83 -11.80 -11.25 -2.20
C GLU A 83 -11.56 -12.70 -1.79
N ASP A 84 -10.30 -13.09 -1.66
CA ASP A 84 -9.91 -14.44 -1.29
C ASP A 84 -8.65 -14.43 -0.44
N MET A 85 -8.54 -15.41 0.45
CA MET A 85 -7.37 -15.60 1.30
C MET A 85 -7.14 -17.08 1.53
N TYR A 86 -5.94 -17.55 1.18
CA TYR A 86 -5.49 -18.90 1.47
C TYR A 86 -4.36 -18.85 2.50
N ILE A 87 -4.47 -19.69 3.54
CA ILE A 87 -3.49 -19.80 4.61
C ILE A 87 -3.04 -21.25 4.71
N SER A 88 -1.72 -21.45 4.80
CA SER A 88 -1.08 -22.74 5.03
C SER A 88 0.21 -22.55 5.82
N ASP A 89 0.82 -23.65 6.24
CA ASP A 89 2.07 -23.63 7.01
C ASP A 89 3.26 -23.04 6.24
N VAL A 90 3.19 -22.99 4.90
CA VAL A 90 4.31 -22.54 4.06
C VAL A 90 4.05 -21.21 3.35
N GLN A 91 2.79 -20.85 3.14
CA GLN A 91 2.43 -19.64 2.40
C GLN A 91 1.09 -19.07 2.86
N ILE A 92 0.96 -17.75 2.71
CA ILE A 92 -0.30 -17.01 2.76
C ILE A 92 -0.49 -16.30 1.42
N LYS A 93 -1.67 -16.43 0.83
CA LYS A 93 -2.06 -15.73 -0.40
C LYS A 93 -3.25 -14.84 -0.13
N ILE A 94 -3.15 -13.57 -0.49
CA ILE A 94 -4.24 -12.60 -0.36
C ILE A 94 -4.56 -12.09 -1.76
N LYS A 95 -5.77 -12.36 -2.25
CA LYS A 95 -6.27 -11.83 -3.52
C LYS A 95 -7.04 -10.54 -3.26
N LEU A 96 -6.52 -9.45 -3.79
CA LEU A 96 -7.04 -8.10 -3.64
C LEU A 96 -7.67 -7.63 -4.95
N ASN A 97 -8.86 -7.04 -4.85
CA ASN A 97 -9.49 -6.29 -5.92
C ASN A 97 -9.17 -4.80 -5.76
N ASP A 98 -8.45 -4.23 -6.72
CA ASP A 98 -8.03 -2.83 -6.74
C ASP A 98 -9.21 -1.91 -7.13
N ILE A 99 -9.93 -1.47 -6.10
CA ILE A 99 -11.09 -0.59 -6.25
C ILE A 99 -10.69 0.79 -6.76
N ALA A 100 -9.50 1.27 -6.43
CA ALA A 100 -9.03 2.57 -6.91
C ALA A 100 -8.84 2.55 -8.43
N LEU A 101 -8.24 1.48 -8.96
CA LEU A 101 -8.11 1.30 -10.40
C LEU A 101 -9.47 1.08 -11.09
N THR A 102 -10.38 0.35 -10.44
CA THR A 102 -11.78 0.19 -10.91
C THR A 102 -12.48 1.54 -11.04
N ASN A 103 -12.34 2.41 -10.04
CA ASN A 103 -12.92 3.75 -10.04
C ASN A 103 -12.32 4.66 -11.11
N LEU A 104 -11.00 4.60 -11.30
CA LEU A 104 -10.33 5.33 -12.39
C LEU A 104 -10.89 4.88 -13.75
N ALA A 105 -10.99 3.57 -13.97
CA ALA A 105 -11.45 2.99 -15.22
C ALA A 105 -12.92 3.38 -15.51
N ASN A 106 -13.80 3.28 -14.51
CA ASN A 106 -15.20 3.71 -14.63
C ASN A 106 -15.30 5.21 -14.96
N THR A 107 -14.53 6.04 -14.26
CA THR A 107 -14.51 7.49 -14.50
C THR A 107 -14.07 7.81 -15.92
N LEU A 108 -13.06 7.11 -16.45
CA LEU A 108 -12.61 7.27 -17.82
C LEU A 108 -13.68 6.89 -18.85
N ILE A 109 -14.35 5.75 -18.63
CA ILE A 109 -15.44 5.27 -19.50
C ILE A 109 -16.57 6.31 -19.55
N GLU A 110 -16.96 6.86 -18.39
CA GLU A 110 -17.98 7.91 -18.30
C GLU A 110 -17.56 9.18 -19.03
N LEU A 111 -16.37 9.71 -18.73
CA LEU A 111 -15.86 10.96 -19.32
C LEU A 111 -15.74 10.89 -20.85
N LYS A 112 -15.36 9.72 -21.37
CA LYS A 112 -15.20 9.48 -22.81
C LYS A 112 -16.43 8.87 -23.48
N SER A 113 -17.52 8.65 -22.73
CA SER A 113 -18.74 8.02 -23.22
C SER A 113 -18.48 6.70 -23.97
N MET A 114 -17.58 5.88 -23.43
CA MET A 114 -17.22 4.59 -24.03
C MET A 114 -18.28 3.54 -23.72
N ASN A 115 -18.56 2.63 -24.67
CA ASN A 115 -19.36 1.44 -24.40
C ASN A 115 -18.45 0.24 -24.09
N LYS A 116 -17.96 0.16 -22.85
CA LYS A 116 -17.05 -0.89 -22.38
C LYS A 116 -17.49 -1.40 -21.01
N SER A 117 -17.24 -2.68 -20.75
CA SER A 117 -17.38 -3.31 -19.43
C SER A 117 -15.99 -3.59 -18.88
N ILE A 118 -15.85 -3.50 -17.55
CA ILE A 118 -14.56 -3.63 -16.87
C ILE A 118 -14.58 -4.91 -16.05
N GLU A 119 -13.60 -5.77 -16.31
CA GLU A 119 -13.32 -6.90 -15.42
C GLU A 119 -12.59 -6.41 -14.16
N PRO A 120 -12.75 -7.08 -13.01
CA PRO A 120 -12.07 -6.69 -11.79
C PRO A 120 -10.53 -6.67 -11.95
N PHE A 121 -9.90 -5.68 -11.33
CA PHE A 121 -8.45 -5.54 -11.35
C PHE A 121 -7.83 -6.28 -10.16
N TYR A 122 -7.25 -7.45 -10.41
CA TYR A 122 -6.69 -8.27 -9.35
C TYR A 122 -5.18 -8.11 -9.16
N ILE A 123 -4.81 -8.09 -7.88
CA ILE A 123 -3.43 -8.21 -7.39
C ILE A 123 -3.44 -9.30 -6.32
N THR A 124 -2.55 -10.27 -6.44
CA THR A 124 -2.37 -11.32 -5.43
C THR A 124 -1.03 -11.16 -4.75
N LEU A 125 -1.05 -10.90 -3.44
CA LEU A 125 0.14 -10.90 -2.59
C LEU A 125 0.37 -12.32 -2.06
N ILE A 126 1.59 -12.83 -2.19
CA ILE A 126 1.98 -14.18 -1.77
C ILE A 126 3.13 -14.06 -0.78
N PHE A 127 2.85 -14.32 0.48
CA PHE A 127 3.85 -14.39 1.54
C PHE A 127 4.36 -15.82 1.63
N ASN A 128 5.65 -16.03 1.39
CA ASN A 128 6.28 -17.36 1.34
C ASN A 128 7.20 -17.58 2.54
N GLY A 129 7.28 -18.83 3.00
CA GLY A 129 8.11 -19.20 4.16
C GLY A 129 7.58 -18.55 5.43
N ILE A 130 6.32 -18.85 5.77
CA ILE A 130 5.63 -18.26 6.93
C ILE A 130 6.26 -18.79 8.22
N ASN A 131 6.72 -17.87 9.07
CA ASN A 131 7.11 -18.20 10.45
C ASN A 131 5.96 -17.90 11.43
N TYR A 132 5.17 -16.86 11.13
CA TYR A 132 4.08 -16.43 11.99
C TYR A 132 2.99 -15.70 11.20
N TYR A 133 1.75 -15.94 11.60
CA TYR A 133 0.60 -15.17 11.17
C TYR A 133 -0.38 -15.01 12.33
N ALA A 134 -0.92 -13.81 12.49
CA ALA A 134 -2.05 -13.58 13.36
C ALA A 134 -2.96 -12.48 12.82
N ASN A 135 -4.25 -12.65 13.08
CA ASN A 135 -5.26 -11.63 12.87
C ASN A 135 -5.73 -11.12 14.23
N ASN A 136 -5.68 -9.81 14.43
CA ASN A 136 -5.90 -9.20 15.73
C ASN A 136 -6.83 -8.00 15.63
N CYS A 137 -7.34 -7.56 16.78
CA CYS A 137 -7.96 -6.25 16.95
C CYS A 137 -7.45 -5.61 18.24
N LEU A 138 -7.65 -4.30 18.40
CA LEU A 138 -7.34 -3.61 19.65
C LEU A 138 -8.52 -3.75 20.62
N ASP A 139 -8.26 -4.16 21.85
CA ASP A 139 -9.23 -4.08 22.95
C ASP A 139 -9.40 -2.65 23.48
N GLU A 140 -10.24 -2.47 24.50
CA GLU A 140 -10.50 -1.16 25.12
C GLU A 140 -9.26 -0.52 25.80
N ASN A 141 -8.22 -1.32 26.05
CA ASN A 141 -6.95 -0.88 26.64
C ASN A 141 -5.84 -0.81 25.57
N GLU A 142 -6.21 -0.78 24.29
CA GLU A 142 -5.29 -0.69 23.15
C GLU A 142 -4.31 -1.87 23.05
N LYS A 143 -4.70 -3.04 23.55
CA LYS A 143 -3.91 -4.27 23.42
C LYS A 143 -4.38 -5.09 22.24
N LEU A 144 -3.43 -5.66 21.50
CA LEU A 144 -3.72 -6.63 20.45
C LEU A 144 -4.27 -7.92 21.06
N ILE A 145 -5.49 -8.25 20.67
CA ILE A 145 -6.14 -9.52 21.00
C ILE A 145 -6.41 -10.32 19.71
N PRO A 146 -6.13 -11.63 19.69
CA PRO A 146 -6.42 -12.48 18.54
C PRO A 146 -7.92 -12.53 18.22
N VAL A 147 -8.25 -12.64 16.93
CA VAL A 147 -9.62 -12.82 16.45
C VAL A 147 -9.70 -13.91 15.38
N ASP A 148 -10.72 -14.76 15.47
CA ASP A 148 -10.96 -15.86 14.52
C ASP A 148 -11.78 -15.44 13.29
N GLU A 149 -12.21 -14.17 13.24
CA GLU A 149 -13.04 -13.66 12.16
C GLU A 149 -12.23 -13.56 10.85
N GLY A 150 -12.75 -14.17 9.78
CA GLY A 150 -12.15 -14.08 8.45
C GLY A 150 -12.10 -12.64 7.91
N VAL A 151 -11.12 -12.35 7.08
CA VAL A 151 -10.88 -11.01 6.49
C VAL A 151 -11.47 -10.84 5.09
N ILE A 152 -12.14 -11.87 4.56
CA ILE A 152 -12.84 -11.78 3.26
C ILE A 152 -13.88 -10.65 3.29
N ASN A 153 -13.97 -9.90 2.19
CA ASN A 153 -14.75 -8.67 2.02
C ASN A 153 -14.33 -7.51 2.92
N SER A 154 -13.19 -7.60 3.60
CA SER A 154 -12.63 -6.46 4.32
C SER A 154 -11.87 -5.55 3.37
N ILE A 155 -11.96 -4.26 3.65
CA ILE A 155 -11.23 -3.20 2.98
C ILE A 155 -9.81 -3.20 3.51
N TYR A 156 -8.84 -3.27 2.61
CA TYR A 156 -7.42 -3.06 2.88
C TYR A 156 -7.22 -1.57 3.17
N CYS A 157 -6.96 -1.24 4.42
CA CYS A 157 -6.89 0.15 4.86
C CYS A 157 -5.46 0.67 4.73
N GLN A 158 -4.51 0.03 5.37
CA GLN A 158 -3.13 0.51 5.41
C GLN A 158 -2.18 -0.67 5.59
N ASP A 159 -0.92 -0.45 5.26
CA ASP A 159 0.12 -1.44 5.53
C ASP A 159 1.47 -0.80 5.83
N GLN A 160 2.27 -1.53 6.60
CA GLN A 160 3.60 -1.11 6.97
C GLN A 160 4.52 -2.33 7.10
N LEU A 161 5.65 -2.27 6.42
CA LEU A 161 6.78 -3.14 6.68
C LEU A 161 7.37 -2.76 8.04
N ALA A 162 7.22 -3.69 8.97
CA ALA A 162 7.71 -3.56 10.32
C ALA A 162 9.11 -4.11 10.48
N PHE A 163 9.65 -4.93 9.55
CA PHE A 163 11.06 -5.36 9.52
C PHE A 163 11.43 -5.97 8.16
N VAL A 164 12.69 -5.81 7.75
CA VAL A 164 13.25 -6.52 6.60
C VAL A 164 14.71 -6.84 6.86
N ASN A 165 15.10 -8.11 6.75
CA ASN A 165 16.50 -8.54 6.70
C ASN A 165 16.69 -9.74 5.75
N ASP A 166 17.88 -10.36 5.79
CA ASP A 166 18.21 -11.50 4.91
C ASP A 166 17.49 -12.81 5.27
N LYS A 167 16.77 -12.84 6.39
CA LYS A 167 16.08 -14.03 6.90
C LYS A 167 14.57 -13.90 6.84
N HIS A 168 14.01 -12.75 7.19
CA HIS A 168 12.57 -12.55 7.23
C HIS A 168 12.16 -11.09 7.03
N ILE A 169 10.86 -10.95 6.74
CA ILE A 169 10.12 -9.73 6.54
C ILE A 169 8.92 -9.78 7.50
N ASP A 170 8.75 -8.72 8.27
CA ASP A 170 7.55 -8.48 9.07
C ASP A 170 6.72 -7.40 8.42
N ILE A 171 5.43 -7.67 8.26
CA ILE A 171 4.45 -6.72 7.74
C ILE A 171 3.20 -6.71 8.60
N VAL A 172 2.62 -5.52 8.73
CA VAL A 172 1.31 -5.29 9.30
C VAL A 172 0.39 -4.79 8.22
N ILE A 173 -0.78 -5.39 8.11
CA ILE A 173 -1.84 -4.94 7.21
C ILE A 173 -3.07 -4.68 8.06
N SER A 174 -3.53 -3.42 8.07
CA SER A 174 -4.79 -3.06 8.68
C SER A 174 -5.94 -3.25 7.69
N THR A 175 -7.03 -3.84 8.18
CA THR A 175 -8.24 -4.07 7.40
C THR A 175 -9.46 -3.62 8.17
N GLN A 176 -10.52 -3.27 7.46
CA GLN A 176 -11.80 -2.89 8.04
C GLN A 176 -12.93 -3.65 7.36
N SER A 177 -13.77 -4.33 8.13
CA SER A 177 -14.94 -4.99 7.56
C SER A 177 -15.97 -3.96 7.14
N ALA A 178 -16.66 -4.15 6.01
CA ALA A 178 -17.78 -3.30 5.62
C ALA A 178 -18.90 -3.27 6.69
N ASN A 179 -19.02 -4.33 7.50
CA ASN A 179 -20.07 -4.46 8.52
C ASN A 179 -19.64 -3.96 9.91
N SER A 180 -18.37 -3.57 10.08
CA SER A 180 -17.83 -3.13 11.37
C SER A 180 -16.80 -2.04 11.15
N ASN A 181 -16.96 -0.90 11.81
CA ASN A 181 -15.96 0.17 11.78
C ASN A 181 -14.67 -0.21 12.53
N ARG A 182 -14.58 -1.38 13.15
CA ARG A 182 -13.41 -1.82 13.90
C ARG A 182 -12.28 -2.24 12.94
N LEU A 183 -11.10 -1.66 13.13
CA LEU A 183 -9.88 -2.09 12.46
C LEU A 183 -9.42 -3.45 12.98
N ARG A 184 -8.90 -4.24 12.06
CA ARG A 184 -8.19 -5.49 12.32
C ARG A 184 -6.78 -5.40 11.78
N TYR A 185 -5.86 -6.13 12.39
CA TYR A 185 -4.44 -6.08 12.10
C TYR A 185 -3.95 -7.49 11.81
N MET A 186 -3.67 -7.74 10.54
CA MET A 186 -2.96 -8.94 10.10
C MET A 186 -1.47 -8.69 10.27
N ILE A 187 -0.82 -9.53 11.05
CA ILE A 187 0.63 -9.53 11.25
C ILE A 187 1.17 -10.76 10.57
N ILE A 188 2.10 -10.59 9.65
CA ILE A 188 2.70 -11.68 8.87
C ILE A 188 4.22 -11.57 8.98
N ASN A 189 4.85 -12.66 9.45
CA ASN A 189 6.29 -12.88 9.36
C ASN A 189 6.55 -13.94 8.29
N CYS A 190 7.32 -13.57 7.26
CA CYS A 190 7.61 -14.43 6.11
C CYS A 190 9.05 -14.26 5.63
N HIS A 191 9.53 -15.12 4.74
CA HIS A 191 10.85 -14.98 4.14
C HIS A 191 10.87 -14.10 2.89
N ASN A 192 9.80 -14.15 2.09
CA ASN A 192 9.69 -13.42 0.83
C ASN A 192 8.24 -13.06 0.53
N ILE A 193 8.04 -12.00 -0.26
CA ILE A 193 6.74 -11.53 -0.73
C ILE A 193 6.76 -11.48 -2.26
N ASP A 194 5.99 -12.36 -2.89
CA ASP A 194 5.78 -12.35 -4.35
C ASP A 194 4.45 -11.68 -4.70
N VAL A 195 4.36 -11.19 -5.94
CA VAL A 195 3.14 -10.56 -6.47
C VAL A 195 2.77 -11.12 -7.82
N ILE A 196 1.50 -11.53 -7.95
CA ILE A 196 0.87 -11.81 -9.24
C ILE A 196 -0.08 -10.65 -9.53
N GLU A 197 0.19 -9.93 -10.60
CA GLU A 197 -0.62 -8.77 -11.04
C GLU A 197 -1.27 -9.11 -12.37
N SER A 198 -2.59 -9.04 -12.44
CA SER A 198 -3.33 -9.10 -13.71
C SER A 198 -3.89 -7.74 -14.14
N ALA A 199 -3.79 -6.73 -13.27
CA ALA A 199 -4.40 -5.42 -13.47
C ALA A 199 -3.97 -4.73 -14.78
N LYS A 200 -2.68 -4.80 -15.12
CA LYS A 200 -2.14 -4.22 -16.36
C LYS A 200 -2.71 -4.86 -17.62
N ASP A 201 -2.89 -6.18 -17.62
CA ASP A 201 -3.44 -6.90 -18.77
C ASP A 201 -4.94 -6.63 -18.92
N VAL A 202 -5.68 -6.60 -17.81
CA VAL A 202 -7.10 -6.20 -17.79
C VAL A 202 -7.26 -4.78 -18.34
N TRP A 203 -6.38 -3.85 -17.93
CA TRP A 203 -6.40 -2.47 -18.43
C TRP A 203 -6.15 -2.41 -19.94
N LYS A 204 -5.11 -3.09 -20.42
CA LYS A 204 -4.77 -3.14 -21.85
C LYS A 204 -5.89 -3.79 -22.67
N ASN A 205 -6.51 -4.85 -22.18
CA ASN A 205 -7.63 -5.50 -22.89
C ASN A 205 -8.86 -4.59 -22.96
N THR A 206 -9.11 -3.81 -21.91
CA THR A 206 -10.24 -2.88 -21.85
C THR A 206 -9.98 -1.65 -22.72
N PHE A 207 -8.85 -0.96 -22.54
CA PHE A 207 -8.59 0.36 -23.12
C PHE A 207 -7.66 0.37 -24.33
N LYS A 208 -7.03 -0.77 -24.66
CA LYS A 208 -6.02 -0.88 -25.72
C LYS A 208 -4.89 0.13 -25.52
N ASN A 209 -4.25 0.57 -26.60
CA ASN A 209 -3.12 1.49 -26.54
C ASN A 209 -3.53 2.94 -26.24
N ASP A 210 -4.80 3.30 -26.44
CA ASP A 210 -5.28 4.68 -26.33
C ASP A 210 -5.07 5.29 -24.93
N PHE A 211 -5.03 4.45 -23.89
CA PHE A 211 -4.84 4.88 -22.48
C PHE A 211 -3.84 4.02 -21.73
N SER A 212 -2.89 3.36 -22.41
CA SER A 212 -1.89 2.53 -21.70
C SER A 212 -0.99 3.36 -20.78
N MET A 213 -0.69 4.60 -21.15
CA MET A 213 0.12 5.50 -20.32
C MET A 213 -0.64 6.06 -19.12
N LEU A 214 -1.98 6.15 -19.17
CA LEU A 214 -2.79 6.55 -18.01
C LEU A 214 -2.68 5.54 -16.87
N TYR A 215 -2.57 4.24 -17.17
CA TYR A 215 -2.29 3.22 -16.17
C TYR A 215 -0.96 3.50 -15.46
N GLU A 216 0.12 3.66 -16.22
CA GLU A 216 1.45 3.90 -15.65
C GLU A 216 1.52 5.22 -14.87
N TYR A 217 0.90 6.28 -15.41
CA TYR A 217 0.75 7.56 -14.73
C TYR A 217 0.04 7.41 -13.38
N PHE A 218 -1.06 6.66 -13.35
CA PHE A 218 -1.80 6.38 -12.13
C PHE A 218 -0.99 5.61 -11.10
N ILE A 219 -0.32 4.53 -11.51
CA ILE A 219 0.55 3.76 -10.62
C ILE A 219 1.65 4.65 -10.03
N ASN A 220 2.27 5.50 -10.83
CA ASN A 220 3.32 6.42 -10.37
C ASN A 220 2.79 7.51 -9.42
N LEU A 221 1.57 8.00 -9.64
CA LEU A 221 0.91 8.92 -8.71
C LEU A 221 0.67 8.26 -7.35
N ARG A 222 0.23 6.99 -7.33
CA ARG A 222 0.08 6.25 -6.08
C ARG A 222 1.42 6.09 -5.36
N LYS A 223 2.51 5.76 -6.08
CA LYS A 223 3.85 5.62 -5.47
C LYS A 223 4.38 6.93 -4.87
N SER A 224 4.00 8.06 -5.45
CA SER A 224 4.48 9.38 -5.02
C SER A 224 3.66 10.00 -3.89
N ASN A 225 2.36 9.66 -3.77
CA ASN A 225 1.44 10.29 -2.83
C ASN A 225 0.63 9.29 -1.98
N ASN A 226 0.43 9.60 -0.70
CA ASN A 226 -0.52 8.92 0.21
C ASN A 226 -1.99 9.27 -0.13
N LEU A 227 -2.38 9.20 -1.40
CA LEU A 227 -3.69 9.65 -1.86
C LEU A 227 -4.82 8.77 -1.30
N ILE A 228 -5.67 9.37 -0.47
CA ILE A 228 -7.02 8.86 -0.22
C ILE A 228 -7.88 9.34 -1.39
N MET A 229 -8.41 8.39 -2.17
CA MET A 229 -8.87 8.66 -3.53
C MET A 229 -10.39 8.81 -3.59
N GLU A 230 -10.87 10.05 -3.45
CA GLU A 230 -12.28 10.41 -3.64
C GLU A 230 -12.66 10.52 -5.13
N GLY A 231 -13.96 10.44 -5.44
CA GLY A 231 -14.48 10.44 -6.82
C GLY A 231 -14.04 11.63 -7.70
N SER A 232 -13.88 12.82 -7.12
CA SER A 232 -13.41 14.02 -7.83
C SER A 232 -11.92 13.94 -8.21
N VAL A 233 -11.13 13.16 -7.49
CA VAL A 233 -9.68 13.01 -7.71
C VAL A 233 -9.42 12.30 -9.03
N TYR A 234 -10.19 11.26 -9.37
CA TYR A 234 -10.00 10.50 -10.62
C TYR A 234 -10.21 11.36 -11.87
N LYS A 235 -11.19 12.28 -11.84
CA LYS A 235 -11.40 13.23 -12.94
C LYS A 235 -10.19 14.14 -13.13
N ASN A 236 -9.64 14.67 -12.04
CA ASN A 236 -8.44 15.52 -12.07
C ASN A 236 -7.20 14.75 -12.56
N ILE A 237 -7.05 13.47 -12.18
CA ILE A 237 -5.98 12.61 -12.66
C ILE A 237 -6.07 12.44 -14.19
N ILE A 238 -7.26 12.12 -14.70
CA ILE A 238 -7.48 11.93 -16.14
C ILE A 238 -7.21 13.23 -16.91
N SER A 239 -7.75 14.36 -16.46
CA SER A 239 -7.50 15.65 -17.09
C SER A 239 -6.03 16.09 -17.00
N GLY A 240 -5.33 15.78 -15.90
CA GLY A 240 -3.90 16.04 -15.75
C GLY A 240 -3.06 15.20 -16.71
N TYR A 241 -3.42 13.92 -16.90
CA TYR A 241 -2.80 13.05 -17.90
C TYR A 241 -3.02 13.59 -19.31
N GLU A 242 -4.23 14.03 -19.66
CA GLU A 242 -4.51 14.55 -20.99
C GLU A 242 -3.70 15.80 -21.30
N ARG A 243 -3.61 16.75 -20.36
CA ARG A 243 -2.74 17.92 -20.51
C ARG A 243 -1.27 17.53 -20.70
N PHE A 244 -0.78 16.58 -19.91
CA PHE A 244 0.58 16.08 -20.06
C PHE A 244 0.82 15.47 -21.45
N MET A 245 -0.16 14.75 -22.00
CA MET A 245 -0.06 14.19 -23.35
C MET A 245 -0.08 15.26 -24.43
N ASP A 246 -0.94 16.27 -24.30
CA ASP A 246 -1.00 17.40 -25.23
C ASP A 246 0.33 18.18 -25.25
N ASP A 247 0.90 18.47 -24.07
CA ASP A 247 2.21 19.13 -23.94
C ASP A 247 3.37 18.30 -24.54
N PHE A 248 3.26 16.97 -24.53
CA PHE A 248 4.28 16.08 -25.08
C PHE A 248 4.23 16.01 -26.61
N ILE A 249 3.02 15.98 -27.18
CA ILE A 249 2.80 15.98 -28.63
C ILE A 249 3.26 17.32 -29.24
N ASP A 250 2.97 18.44 -28.56
CA ASP A 250 3.40 19.77 -29.00
C ASP A 250 4.94 19.94 -29.01
N LEU A 251 5.68 19.15 -28.23
CA LEU A 251 7.15 19.16 -28.23
C LEU A 251 7.76 18.31 -29.35
N ASP A 252 7.15 17.17 -29.69
CA ASP A 252 7.62 16.33 -30.82
C ASP A 252 7.42 17.06 -32.17
N ASP A 253 6.39 17.89 -32.29
CA ASP A 253 6.15 18.73 -33.48
C ASP A 253 7.14 19.91 -33.63
N LEU A 254 7.93 20.22 -32.59
CA LEU A 254 8.96 21.26 -32.62
C LEU A 254 10.34 20.75 -33.04
N ASP A 255 10.58 19.44 -32.97
CA ASP A 255 11.85 18.81 -33.39
C ASP A 255 11.89 18.48 -34.90
N ASP A 256 10.79 18.70 -35.63
CA ASP A 256 10.65 18.55 -37.09
C ASP A 256 10.74 19.88 -37.89
N LEU A 257 11.21 20.98 -37.27
CA LEU A 257 11.43 22.31 -37.88
C LEU A 257 12.91 22.74 -37.90
#